data_AF-A0A381V674-F1
#
_entry.id   AF-A0A381V674-F1
#
_cell.length_a   1.000
_cell.length_b   1.000
_cell.length_c   1.000
_cell.angle_alpha   90.00
_cell.angle_beta   90.00
_cell.angle_gamma   90.00
#
_symmetry.space_group_name_H-M   'P 1'
#
loop_
_entity.id
_entity.type
_entity.pdbx_description
1 polymer ?
#
loop_
_entity_poly.entity_id
_entity_poly.type
_entity_poly.pdbx_seq_one_letter_code
_entity_poly.pdbx_strand_id
1 'polypeptide(L)'
;MNSEAEKNEWCKRKIRKFLGPFLVAIGLGYTYHSHLTGCPRYIIFGGWALGPPVWFILESMFLYDPKEEDLQHFMYYQSLGRNLWLGFLVFLAAFYLGNWN
;
A
#
# COMPACT_ATOMS: atom_id res chain seq x y z
N MET A 1 -31.34 13.72 12.36
CA MET A 1 -30.59 12.53 12.83
C MET A 1 -29.74 11.95 11.70
N ASN A 2 -28.74 12.68 11.18
CA ASN A 2 -27.83 12.18 10.12
C ASN A 2 -26.35 12.57 10.32
N SER A 3 -26.04 13.33 11.38
CA SER A 3 -24.71 13.94 11.54
C SER A 3 -23.60 12.92 11.84
N GLU A 4 -23.90 11.81 12.52
CA GLU A 4 -22.85 10.82 12.89
C GLU A 4 -22.49 9.89 11.73
N ALA A 5 -23.44 9.56 10.86
CA ALA A 5 -23.20 8.71 9.68
C ALA A 5 -22.31 9.44 8.65
N GLU A 6 -22.64 10.69 8.31
CA GLU A 6 -21.79 11.52 7.42
C GLU A 6 -20.38 11.74 7.98
N LYS A 7 -20.26 11.91 9.30
CA LYS A 7 -18.96 12.11 9.95
C LYS A 7 -18.08 10.86 9.88
N ASN A 8 -18.69 9.67 10.01
CA ASN A 8 -17.99 8.39 9.91
C ASN A 8 -17.52 8.09 8.48
N GLU A 9 -18.36 8.34 7.47
CA GLU A 9 -18.00 8.20 6.05
C GLU A 9 -16.84 9.14 5.67
N TRP A 10 -16.93 10.41 6.05
CA TRP A 10 -15.86 11.39 5.81
C TRP A 10 -14.54 11.00 6.51
N CYS A 11 -14.63 10.45 7.71
CA CYS A 11 -13.48 9.94 8.45
C CYS A 11 -12.85 8.73 7.76
N LYS A 12 -13.65 7.75 7.33
CA LYS A 12 -13.19 6.58 6.55
C LYS A 12 -12.42 6.98 5.30
N ARG A 13 -12.96 7.94 4.55
CA ARG A 13 -12.39 8.41 3.28
C ARG A 13 -11.05 9.14 3.49
N LYS A 14 -10.95 9.92 4.56
CA LYS A 14 -9.70 10.60 4.96
C LYS A 14 -8.67 9.59 5.47
N ILE A 15 -9.09 8.62 6.28
CA ILE A 15 -8.24 7.54 6.79
C ILE A 15 -7.65 6.75 5.62
N ARG A 16 -8.44 6.37 4.62
CA ARG A 16 -7.95 5.65 3.43
C ARG A 16 -6.82 6.37 2.71
N LYS A 17 -6.97 7.68 2.46
CA LYS A 17 -5.95 8.51 1.79
C LYS A 17 -4.63 8.57 2.56
N PHE A 18 -4.66 8.49 3.89
CA PHE A 18 -3.46 8.56 4.72
C PHE A 18 -2.89 7.20 5.08
N LEU A 19 -3.72 6.15 5.21
CA LEU A 19 -3.26 4.83 5.66
C LEU A 19 -2.29 4.19 4.67
N GLY A 20 -2.56 4.28 3.36
CA GLY A 20 -1.69 3.72 2.33
C GLY A 20 -0.27 4.30 2.38
N PRO A 21 -0.09 5.63 2.26
CA PRO A 21 1.23 6.27 2.38
C PRO A 21 1.89 6.02 3.75
N PHE A 22 1.11 5.99 4.82
CA PHE A 22 1.62 5.73 6.17
C PHE A 22 2.18 4.31 6.30
N LEU A 23 1.47 3.30 5.80
CA LEU A 23 1.94 1.91 5.76
C LEU A 23 3.21 1.78 4.91
N VAL A 24 3.29 2.47 3.77
CA VAL A 24 4.50 2.51 2.95
C VAL A 24 5.68 3.12 3.72
N ALA A 25 5.47 4.25 4.42
CA ALA A 25 6.52 4.89 5.22
C ALA A 25 7.02 3.97 6.35
N ILE A 26 6.12 3.29 7.06
CA ILE A 26 6.49 2.30 8.07
C ILE A 26 7.25 1.14 7.44
N GLY A 27 6.77 0.61 6.31
CA GLY A 27 7.42 -0.47 5.59
C GLY A 27 8.84 -0.11 5.16
N LEU A 28 9.06 1.12 4.69
CA LEU A 28 10.39 1.62 4.31
C LEU A 28 11.30 1.78 5.53
N GLY A 29 10.79 2.32 6.63
CA GLY A 29 11.53 2.43 7.89
C GLY A 29 11.94 1.05 8.43
N TYR A 30 11.02 0.09 8.41
CA TYR A 30 11.30 -1.29 8.80
C TYR A 30 12.32 -1.96 7.87
N THR A 31 12.21 -1.71 6.56
CA THR A 31 13.17 -2.23 5.57
C THR A 31 14.57 -1.69 5.81
N TYR A 32 14.70 -0.39 6.04
CA TYR A 32 15.97 0.24 6.37
C TYR A 32 16.57 -0.32 7.66
N HIS A 33 15.76 -0.41 8.72
CA HIS A 33 16.22 -0.98 9.99
C HIS A 33 16.63 -2.46 9.85
N SER A 34 15.84 -3.26 9.15
CA SER A 34 16.10 -4.67 8.88
C SER A 34 17.34 -4.88 8.03
N HIS A 35 17.63 -3.95 7.11
CA HIS A 35 18.85 -3.97 6.32
C HIS A 35 20.09 -3.77 7.21
N LEU A 36 20.00 -2.88 8.21
CA LEU A 36 21.08 -2.64 9.16
C LEU A 36 21.30 -3.80 10.14
N THR A 37 20.25 -4.55 10.50
CA THR A 37 20.34 -5.67 11.45
C THR A 37 20.66 -7.02 10.80
N GLY A 38 20.89 -7.05 9.48
CA GLY A 38 21.28 -8.27 8.76
C GLY A 38 20.11 -9.21 8.42
N CYS A 39 18.88 -8.70 8.40
CA CYS A 39 17.71 -9.48 8.00
C CYS A 39 17.87 -10.01 6.56
N PRO A 40 17.53 -11.27 6.28
CA PRO A 40 17.62 -11.82 4.93
C PRO A 40 16.77 -11.04 3.93
N ARG A 41 17.41 -10.61 2.83
CA ARG A 41 16.81 -9.76 1.79
C ARG A 41 15.54 -10.37 1.16
N TYR A 42 15.44 -11.69 1.10
CA TYR A 42 14.26 -12.39 0.57
C TYR A 42 13.03 -12.23 1.47
N ILE A 43 13.19 -12.05 2.78
CA ILE A 43 12.07 -11.81 3.72
C ILE A 43 11.52 -10.41 3.49
N ILE A 44 12.42 -9.43 3.37
CA ILE A 44 12.07 -8.04 3.05
C ILE A 44 11.33 -7.98 1.70
N PHE A 45 11.87 -8.65 0.68
CA PHE A 45 11.24 -8.74 -0.63
C PHE A 45 9.85 -9.40 -0.56
N GLY A 46 9.72 -10.53 0.14
CA GLY A 46 8.45 -11.22 0.33
C GLY A 46 7.40 -10.35 1.02
N GLY A 47 7.80 -9.59 2.04
CA GLY A 47 6.93 -8.62 2.71
C GLY A 47 6.40 -7.54 1.77
N TRP A 48 7.27 -6.97 0.94
CA TRP A 48 6.86 -5.99 -0.08
C TRP A 48 6.11 -6.60 -1.26
N ALA A 49 6.29 -7.88 -1.54
CA ALA A 49 5.54 -8.59 -2.58
C ALA A 49 4.11 -8.91 -2.14
N LEU A 50 3.88 -9.21 -0.86
CA LEU A 50 2.56 -9.58 -0.35
C LEU A 50 1.79 -8.41 0.26
N GLY A 51 2.46 -7.45 0.88
CA GLY A 51 1.82 -6.35 1.61
C GLY A 51 0.87 -5.51 0.74
N PRO A 52 1.33 -4.94 -0.39
CA PRO A 52 0.50 -4.09 -1.24
C PRO A 52 -0.69 -4.84 -1.90
N PRO A 53 -0.56 -6.09 -2.39
CA PRO A 53 -1.71 -6.89 -2.81
C PRO A 53 -2.76 -7.10 -1.71
N VAL A 54 -2.33 -7.43 -0.48
CA VAL A 54 -3.25 -7.58 0.66
C VAL A 54 -3.93 -6.25 0.97
N TRP A 55 -3.19 -5.14 0.91
CA TRP A 55 -3.74 -3.80 1.10
C TRP A 55 -4.80 -3.44 0.06
N PHE A 56 -4.57 -3.72 -1.23
CA PHE A 56 -5.54 -3.46 -2.29
C PHE A 56 -6.86 -4.23 -2.09
N ILE A 57 -6.78 -5.47 -1.58
CA ILE A 57 -7.96 -6.28 -1.25
C ILE A 57 -8.71 -5.67 -0.06
N LEU A 58 -8.01 -5.31 1.03
CA LEU A 58 -8.63 -4.66 2.18
C LEU A 58 -9.30 -3.34 1.79
N GLU A 59 -8.65 -2.56 0.92
CA GLU A 59 -9.19 -1.31 0.43
C GLU A 59 -10.48 -1.50 -0.38
N SER A 60 -10.51 -2.50 -1.26
CA SER A 60 -11.70 -2.81 -2.07
C SER A 60 -12.85 -3.44 -1.27
N MET A 61 -12.57 -4.24 -0.24
CA MET A 61 -13.61 -4.88 0.56
C MET A 61 -14.17 -4.00 1.69
N PHE A 62 -13.34 -3.19 2.35
CA PHE A 62 -13.73 -2.46 3.56
C PHE A 62 -13.80 -0.94 3.41
N LEU A 63 -13.06 -0.37 2.47
CA LEU A 63 -12.88 1.09 2.32
C LEU A 63 -13.44 1.65 1.01
N TYR A 64 -13.95 0.80 0.12
CA TYR A 64 -14.68 1.21 -1.07
C TYR A 64 -16.17 1.39 -0.72
N ASP A 65 -16.70 2.57 -0.98
CA ASP A 65 -18.14 2.83 -0.90
C ASP A 65 -18.68 3.26 -2.27
N PRO A 66 -19.53 2.45 -2.92
CA PRO A 66 -20.10 2.75 -4.24
C PRO A 66 -21.11 3.92 -4.23
N LYS A 67 -21.55 4.39 -3.06
CA LYS A 67 -22.48 5.54 -2.94
C LYS A 67 -21.77 6.88 -2.95
N GLU A 68 -20.54 6.94 -2.48
CA GLU A 68 -19.76 8.18 -2.37
C GLU A 68 -18.68 8.32 -3.45
N GLU A 69 -18.29 7.20 -4.08
CA GLU A 69 -17.17 7.19 -5.01
C GLU A 69 -17.48 6.55 -6.35
N ASP A 70 -17.03 7.24 -7.39
CA ASP A 70 -17.04 6.71 -8.74
C ASP A 70 -16.10 5.50 -8.84
N LEU A 71 -16.65 4.37 -9.27
CA LEU A 71 -15.93 3.13 -9.50
C LEU A 71 -14.74 3.34 -10.44
N GLN A 72 -14.88 4.18 -11.47
CA GLN A 72 -13.79 4.46 -12.41
C GLN A 72 -12.61 5.14 -11.71
N HIS A 73 -12.90 6.11 -10.85
CA HIS A 73 -11.89 6.82 -10.09
C HIS A 73 -11.19 5.89 -9.08
N PHE A 74 -11.94 5.02 -8.41
CA PHE A 74 -11.36 4.01 -7.51
C PHE A 74 -10.44 3.02 -8.25
N MET A 75 -10.89 2.48 -9.39
CA MET A 75 -10.08 1.58 -10.22
C MET A 75 -8.82 2.27 -10.76
N TYR A 76 -8.90 3.55 -11.11
CA TYR A 76 -7.75 4.34 -11.54
C TYR A 76 -6.70 4.45 -10.43
N TYR A 77 -7.12 4.78 -9.21
CA TYR A 77 -6.22 4.85 -8.04
C TYR A 77 -5.57 3.50 -7.72
N GLN A 78 -6.33 2.42 -7.75
CA GLN A 78 -5.82 1.06 -7.56
C GLN A 78 -4.81 0.67 -8.66
N SER A 79 -5.10 1.00 -9.92
CA SER A 79 -4.19 0.76 -11.05
C SER A 79 -2.89 1.55 -10.91
N LEU A 80 -2.97 2.83 -10.49
CA LEU A 80 -1.81 3.67 -10.23
C LEU A 80 -0.94 3.09 -9.11
N GLY A 81 -1.57 2.70 -7.99
CA GLY A 81 -0.89 2.07 -6.86
C GLY A 81 -0.21 0.76 -7.24
N ARG A 82 -0.90 -0.09 -8.00
CA ARG A 82 -0.35 -1.35 -8.52
C ARG A 82 0.86 -1.11 -9.42
N ASN A 83 0.78 -0.15 -10.34
CA ASN A 83 1.90 0.14 -11.26
C ASN A 83 3.12 0.67 -10.50
N LEU A 84 2.92 1.55 -9.52
CA LEU A 84 4.00 2.05 -8.66
C LEU A 84 4.62 0.91 -7.83
N TRP A 85 3.78 0.05 -7.26
CA TRP A 85 4.22 -1.13 -6.52
C TRP A 85 5.03 -2.10 -7.39
N LEU A 86 4.57 -2.41 -8.60
CA LEU A 86 5.32 -3.26 -9.54
C LEU A 86 6.67 -2.65 -9.88
N GLY A 87 6.72 -1.35 -10.16
CA GLY A 87 7.99 -0.64 -10.39
C GLY A 87 8.94 -0.75 -9.19
N PHE A 88 8.40 -0.57 -7.98
CA PHE A 88 9.17 -0.71 -6.75
C PHE A 88 9.67 -2.15 -6.51
N LEU A 89 8.86 -3.16 -6.81
CA LEU A 89 9.28 -4.56 -6.73
C LEU A 89 10.38 -4.88 -7.73
N VAL A 90 10.28 -4.39 -8.97
CA VAL A 90 11.34 -4.58 -9.97
C VAL A 90 12.63 -3.92 -9.49
N PHE A 91 12.55 -2.71 -8.94
CA PHE A 91 13.70 -2.04 -8.32
C PHE A 91 14.31 -2.87 -7.18
N LEU A 92 13.50 -3.36 -6.24
CA LEU A 92 13.96 -4.21 -5.14
C LEU A 92 14.58 -5.52 -5.63
N ALA A 93 13.97 -6.16 -6.62
CA ALA A 93 14.48 -7.40 -7.22
C ALA A 93 15.85 -7.15 -7.86
N ALA A 94 15.96 -6.08 -8.66
CA ALA A 94 17.25 -5.69 -9.25
C ALA A 94 18.28 -5.34 -8.16
N PHE A 95 17.89 -4.59 -7.12
CA PHE A 95 18.81 -4.19 -6.05
C PHE A 95 19.31 -5.38 -5.20
N TYR A 96 18.43 -6.34 -4.87
CA TYR A 96 18.78 -7.47 -4.00
C TYR A 96 19.33 -8.70 -4.74
N LEU A 97 18.89 -8.95 -5.97
CA LEU A 97 19.29 -10.11 -6.79
C LEU A 97 20.27 -9.74 -7.89
N GLY A 98 20.39 -8.46 -8.24
CA GLY A 98 21.38 -7.99 -9.18
C GLY A 98 22.78 -8.19 -8.63
N ASN A 99 23.64 -8.82 -9.42
CA ASN A 99 25.06 -8.95 -9.12
C ASN A 99 25.75 -7.66 -9.57
N TRP A 100 25.61 -6.60 -8.77
CA TRP A 100 26.25 -5.29 -8.98
C TRP A 100 27.73 -5.40 -8.60
N ASN A 101 28.50 -6.04 -9.46
CA ASN A 101 29.95 -6.14 -9.35
C ASN A 101 30.62 -5.22 -10.38
#